data_AF-A0A1I2UKF9-F1
#
_entry.id   AF-A0A1I2UKF9-F1
#
_cell.length_a   1.000
_cell.length_b   1.000
_cell.length_c   1.000
_cell.angle_alpha   90.00
_cell.angle_beta   90.00
_cell.angle_gamma   90.00
#
_symmetry.space_group_name_H-M   'P 1'
#
loop_
_entity.id
_entity.type
_entity.pdbx_description
1 polymer ?
#
loop_
_entity_poly.entity_id
_entity_poly.type
_entity_poly.pdbx_seq_one_letter_code
_entity_poly.pdbx_strand_id
1 'polypeptide(L)'
;MPVTEDETLVDLESLELHPEIIELLAEFGVLELHRGGIRADHAARAEKIMRLRRNLGVNLSGAAIILELLERIEQLQDQIEHLKRR
;
A
#
# COMPACT_ATOMS: atom_id res chain seq x y z
N MET A 1 0.00 -18.51 -18.40
CA MET A 1 0.43 -17.84 -17.16
C MET A 1 1.93 -17.62 -17.24
N PRO A 2 2.43 -16.44 -17.62
CA PRO A 2 3.82 -16.10 -17.38
C PRO A 2 3.92 -15.40 -16.03
N VAL A 3 4.79 -15.97 -15.19
CA VAL A 3 5.21 -15.54 -13.85
C VAL A 3 5.39 -14.03 -13.80
N THR A 4 4.56 -13.33 -13.02
CA THR A 4 4.66 -11.88 -12.80
C THR A 4 5.80 -11.60 -11.83
N GLU A 5 6.77 -10.80 -12.30
CA GLU A 5 7.71 -9.94 -11.58
C GLU A 5 7.96 -10.29 -10.10
N ASP A 6 9.16 -10.79 -9.81
CA ASP A 6 9.75 -11.04 -8.50
C ASP A 6 8.85 -10.65 -7.32
N GLU A 7 8.18 -11.65 -6.71
CA GLU A 7 7.60 -11.52 -5.37
C GLU A 7 8.75 -11.30 -4.38
N THR A 8 9.27 -10.08 -4.38
CA THR A 8 10.25 -9.59 -3.42
C THR A 8 9.53 -9.51 -2.08
N LEU A 9 9.67 -10.58 -1.31
CA LEU A 9 9.25 -10.61 0.07
C LEU A 9 10.25 -9.83 0.90
N VAL A 10 9.73 -8.97 1.76
CA VAL A 10 10.48 -8.28 2.80
C VAL A 10 10.08 -8.83 4.16
N ASP A 11 11.02 -8.87 5.09
CA ASP A 11 10.76 -9.30 6.45
C ASP A 11 9.76 -8.38 7.13
N LEU A 12 8.80 -8.95 7.86
CA LEU A 12 7.80 -8.19 8.60
C LEU A 12 8.44 -7.19 9.59
N GLU A 13 9.58 -7.57 10.15
CA GLU A 13 10.35 -6.79 11.11
C GLU A 13 10.90 -5.49 10.50
N SER A 14 11.10 -5.43 9.18
CA SER A 14 11.62 -4.25 8.50
C SER A 14 10.62 -3.08 8.45
N LEU A 15 9.35 -3.32 8.77
CA LEU A 15 8.32 -2.29 8.79
C LEU A 15 8.40 -1.38 10.01
N GLU A 16 9.07 -1.82 11.09
CA GLU A 16 9.16 -1.10 12.37
C GLU A 16 7.78 -0.67 12.92
N LEU A 17 6.73 -1.47 12.63
CA LEU A 17 5.36 -1.22 13.09
C LEU A 17 5.00 -2.09 14.30
N HIS A 18 4.19 -1.52 15.18
CA HIS A 18 3.62 -2.28 16.29
C HIS A 18 2.68 -3.38 15.75
N PRO A 19 2.63 -4.59 16.36
CA PRO A 19 1.79 -5.70 15.90
C PRO A 19 0.32 -5.34 15.67
N GLU A 20 -0.27 -4.55 16.57
CA GLU A 20 -1.65 -4.06 16.44
C GLU A 20 -1.88 -3.23 15.16
N ILE A 21 -0.88 -2.44 14.75
CA ILE A 21 -0.96 -1.67 13.49
C ILE A 21 -0.88 -2.60 12.29
N ILE A 22 -0.05 -3.65 12.36
CA ILE A 22 0.06 -4.66 11.30
C ILE A 22 -1.27 -5.38 11.11
N GLU A 23 -1.93 -5.78 12.21
CA GLU A 23 -3.24 -6.42 12.18
C GLU A 23 -4.30 -5.52 11.55
N LEU A 24 -4.37 -4.24 11.95
CA LEU A 24 -5.30 -3.27 11.37
C LEU A 24 -5.06 -3.04 9.88
N LEU A 25 -3.79 -2.95 9.46
CA LEU A 25 -3.45 -2.80 8.04
C LEU A 25 -3.80 -4.06 7.23
N ALA A 26 -3.68 -5.25 7.81
CA ALA A 26 -4.15 -6.48 7.19
C ALA A 26 -5.69 -6.51 7.09
N GLU A 27 -6.40 -6.08 8.13
CA GLU A 27 -7.86 -5.96 8.11
C GLU A 27 -8.36 -4.99 7.04
N PHE A 28 -7.64 -3.88 6.83
CA PHE A 28 -7.93 -2.92 5.76
C PHE A 28 -7.53 -3.42 4.35
N GLY A 29 -6.93 -4.62 4.23
CA GLY A 29 -6.46 -5.16 2.95
C GLY A 29 -5.23 -4.44 2.38
N VAL A 30 -4.51 -3.67 3.21
CA VAL A 30 -3.26 -2.99 2.82
C VAL A 30 -2.11 -3.97 2.80
N LEU A 31 -2.14 -4.95 3.71
CA LEU A 31 -1.12 -5.97 3.89
C LEU A 31 -1.71 -7.36 3.68
N GLU A 32 -0.88 -8.26 3.18
CA GLU A 32 -1.16 -9.70 3.15
C GLU A 32 0.06 -10.42 3.68
N LEU A 33 -0.15 -11.15 4.78
CA LEU A 33 0.92 -11.88 5.46
C LEU A 33 1.13 -13.23 4.75
N HIS A 34 2.31 -13.41 4.16
CA HIS A 34 2.72 -14.67 3.55
C HIS A 34 3.66 -15.43 4.49
N ARG A 35 3.74 -16.75 4.34
CA ARG A 35 4.75 -17.55 5.09
C ARG A 35 6.14 -17.17 4.59
N GLY A 36 6.80 -16.24 5.29
CA GLY A 36 8.14 -15.77 4.97
C GLY A 36 8.28 -14.27 4.74
N GLY A 37 7.21 -13.47 4.83
CA GLY A 37 7.31 -12.02 4.74
C GLY A 37 6.06 -11.34 4.17
N ILE A 38 6.22 -10.08 3.79
CA ILE A 38 5.22 -9.25 3.11
C ILE A 38 5.76 -8.87 1.74
N ARG A 39 4.89 -8.75 0.74
CA ARG A 39 5.29 -8.26 -0.59
C ARG A 39 5.81 -6.80 -0.50
N ALA A 40 6.89 -6.48 -1.21
CA ALA A 40 7.51 -5.16 -1.13
C ALA A 40 6.54 -4.00 -1.46
N ASP A 41 5.58 -4.21 -2.38
CA ASP A 41 4.54 -3.24 -2.70
C ASP A 41 3.59 -2.98 -1.52
N HIS A 42 3.20 -4.02 -0.78
CA HIS A 42 2.39 -3.90 0.44
C HIS A 42 3.17 -3.15 1.53
N ALA A 43 4.46 -3.43 1.68
CA ALA A 43 5.32 -2.71 2.63
C ALA A 43 5.43 -1.22 2.28
N ALA A 44 5.61 -0.88 1.01
CA ALA A 44 5.63 0.50 0.54
C ALA A 44 4.27 1.21 0.76
N ARG A 45 3.14 0.51 0.58
CA ARG A 45 1.80 1.04 0.89
C ARG A 45 1.65 1.33 2.38
N ALA A 46 2.10 0.43 3.27
CA ALA A 46 2.08 0.65 4.71
C ALA A 46 2.88 1.90 5.11
N GLU A 47 4.07 2.09 4.55
CA GLU A 47 4.89 3.28 4.80
C GLU A 47 4.19 4.57 4.35
N LYS A 48 3.55 4.56 3.16
CA LYS A 48 2.76 5.69 2.65
C LYS A 48 1.62 6.05 3.60
N ILE A 49 0.87 5.07 4.11
CA ILE A 49 -0.21 5.30 5.08
C ILE A 49 0.32 5.95 6.34
N MET A 50 1.42 5.43 6.90
CA MET A 50 2.01 5.98 8.11
C MET A 50 2.50 7.42 7.91
N ARG A 51 3.04 7.73 6.73
CA ARG A 51 3.42 9.09 6.36
C ARG A 51 2.21 10.00 6.20
N LEU A 52 1.14 9.55 5.54
CA LEU A 52 -0.11 10.32 5.40
C LEU A 52 -0.72 10.64 6.76
N ARG A 53 -0.80 9.64 7.65
CA ARG A 53 -1.25 9.82 9.04
C ARG A 53 -0.44 10.88 9.77
N ARG A 54 0.89 10.82 9.70
CA ARG A 54 1.77 11.81 10.36
C ARG A 54 1.65 13.21 9.76
N ASN A 55 1.63 13.32 8.44
CA ASN A 55 1.71 14.60 7.75
C ASN A 55 0.37 15.34 7.68
N LEU A 56 -0.74 14.60 7.62
CA LEU A 56 -2.08 15.17 7.50
C LEU A 56 -2.86 15.16 8.83
N GLY A 57 -2.31 14.54 9.88
CA GLY A 57 -2.96 14.45 11.19
C GLY A 57 -4.24 13.59 11.19
N VAL A 58 -4.39 12.69 10.22
CA VAL A 58 -5.55 11.80 10.09
C VAL A 58 -5.34 10.50 10.89
N ASN A 59 -6.42 9.80 11.22
CA ASN A 59 -6.32 8.47 11.81
C ASN A 59 -5.87 7.41 10.78
N LEU A 60 -5.58 6.19 11.23
CA LEU A 60 -5.03 5.12 10.38
C LEU A 60 -5.98 4.76 9.23
N SER A 61 -7.27 4.56 9.53
CA SER A 61 -8.29 4.26 8.50
C SER A 61 -8.44 5.39 7.49
N GLY A 62 -8.40 6.65 7.95
CA GLY A 62 -8.45 7.83 7.08
C GLY A 62 -7.23 7.90 6.16
N ALA A 63 -6.05 7.60 6.67
CA ALA A 63 -4.84 7.51 5.83
C ALA A 63 -4.93 6.39 4.79
N ALA A 64 -5.51 5.24 5.13
CA ALA A 64 -5.74 4.13 4.21
C ALA A 64 -6.69 4.54 3.07
N ILE A 65 -7.84 5.16 3.41
CA ILE A 65 -8.80 5.67 2.43
C ILE A 65 -8.15 6.72 1.51
N ILE A 66 -7.37 7.64 2.06
CA ILE A 66 -6.67 8.65 1.26
C ILE A 66 -5.71 8.00 0.27
N LEU A 67 -4.95 6.98 0.70
CA LEU A 67 -4.05 6.26 -0.20
C LEU A 67 -4.81 5.60 -1.36
N GLU A 68 -5.92 4.92 -1.08
CA GLU A 68 -6.78 4.30 -2.11
C GLU A 68 -7.31 5.34 -3.11
N LEU A 69 -7.74 6.50 -2.61
CA LEU A 69 -8.22 7.59 -3.46
C LEU A 69 -7.11 8.17 -4.35
N LEU A 70 -5.89 8.32 -3.82
CA LEU A 70 -4.73 8.77 -4.60
C LEU A 70 -4.39 7.78 -5.72
N GLU A 71 -4.33 6.49 -5.41
CA GLU A 71 -4.08 5.44 -6.40
C GLU A 71 -5.16 5.42 -7.49
N ARG A 72 -6.42 5.62 -7.12
CA ARG A 72 -7.52 5.74 -8.08
C ARG A 72 -7.40 6.98 -8.96
N ILE A 73 -6.95 8.10 -8.42
CA ILE A 73 -6.70 9.33 -9.20
C ILE A 73 -5.57 9.09 -10.20
N GLU A 74 -4.46 8.47 -9.77
CA GLU A 74 -3.34 8.11 -10.65
C GLU A 74 -3.81 7.22 -11.81
N GLN A 75 -4.57 6.15 -11.51
CA GLN A 75 -5.13 5.27 -12.53
C GLN A 75 -6.04 6.00 -13.53
N LEU A 76 -6.86 6.93 -13.06
CA LEU A 76 -7.74 7.72 -13.92
C LEU A 76 -6.94 8.71 -14.80
N GLN A 77 -5.88 9.32 -14.24
CA GLN A 77 -4.99 10.20 -14.98
C GLN A 77 -4.26 9.45 -16.10
N ASP A 78 -3.77 8.25 -15.82
CA ASP A 78 -3.13 7.39 -16.80
C ASP A 78 -4.09 7.03 -17.95
N GLN A 79 -5.35 6.67 -17.63
CA GLN A 79 -6.37 6.40 -18.65
C GLN A 79 -6.64 7.60 -19.55
N ILE A 80 -6.75 8.80 -18.96
CA ILE A 80 -6.95 10.05 -19.72
C ILE A 80 -5.75 10.32 -20.64
N GLU A 81 -4.53 10.15 -20.14
CA GLU A 81 -3.30 10.38 -20.91
C GLU A 81 -3.19 9.37 -22.08
N HIS A 82 -3.53 8.10 -21.84
CA HIS A 82 -3.61 7.09 -22.90
C HIS A 82 -4.63 7.44 -23.98
N LEU A 83 -5.79 8.01 -23.61
CA LEU A 83 -6.81 8.44 -24.57
C LEU A 83 -6.35 9.67 -25.38
N LYS A 84 -5.64 10.62 -24.77
CA LYS A 84 -5.13 11.83 -25.45
C LYS A 84 -4.02 11.55 -26.46
N ARG A 85 -3.28 10.45 -26.29
CA ARG A 85 -2.18 10.04 -27.18
C ARG A 85 -2.64 9.29 -28.44
N ARG A 86 -3.94 9.06 -28.60
CA ARG A 86 -4.56 8.47 -29.80
C ARG A 86 -5.08 9.58 -30.71
#